data_AF-A0A7S3VZM0-F1
#
_entry.id   AF-A0A7S3VZM0-F1
#
_cell.length_a   1.000
_cell.length_b   1.000
_cell.length_c   1.000
_cell.angle_alpha   90.00
_cell.angle_beta   90.00
_cell.angle_gamma   90.00
#
_symmetry.space_group_name_H-M   'P 1'
#
loop_
_entity.id
_entity.type
_entity.pdbx_description
1 polymer ?
#
loop_
_entity_poly.entity_id
_entity_poly.type
_entity_poly.pdbx_seq_one_letter_code
_entity_poly.pdbx_strand_id
1 'polypeptide(L)'
;MNGRALAEFSAALAAAELWLPVALEQISDEAAEKLSFLRVADSLVLLAALAQLRWDRPPATPMLASRLAEFAPKLTAVQLGVALRALSRLPLAAACERGAAQRSLLQAVATVRLPGERSAPLGAADAAALAELCGALRHLRAEPPPRLVAHLAAVLPAASSAAAMRTLERDHRRALAKLADASREWAGVR
;
A
#
# COMPACT_ATOMS: atom_id res chain seq x y z
N MET A 1 10.98 -18.22 -15.26
CA MET A 1 11.09 -16.74 -15.34
C MET A 1 11.97 -16.20 -14.20
N ASN A 2 12.64 -15.04 -14.34
CA ASN A 2 13.31 -14.40 -13.18
C ASN A 2 12.27 -13.61 -12.34
N GLY A 3 12.59 -13.28 -11.09
CA GLY A 3 11.63 -12.65 -10.17
C GLY A 3 11.04 -11.33 -10.66
N ARG A 4 11.85 -10.52 -11.36
CA ARG A 4 11.41 -9.26 -11.95
C ARG A 4 10.41 -9.49 -13.08
N ALA A 5 10.70 -10.39 -14.00
CA ALA A 5 9.81 -10.70 -15.11
C ALA A 5 8.49 -11.31 -14.62
N LEU A 6 8.52 -12.12 -13.55
CA LEU A 6 7.32 -12.64 -12.90
C LEU A 6 6.44 -11.50 -12.35
N ALA A 7 7.05 -10.53 -11.67
CA ALA A 7 6.35 -9.35 -11.16
C ALA A 7 5.78 -8.47 -12.28
N GLU A 8 6.56 -8.19 -13.33
CA GLU A 8 6.13 -7.39 -14.49
C GLU A 8 4.98 -8.07 -15.25
N PHE A 9 5.06 -9.38 -15.49
CA PHE A 9 3.99 -10.15 -16.12
C PHE A 9 2.71 -10.16 -15.29
N SER A 10 2.83 -10.38 -13.97
CA SER A 10 1.69 -10.35 -13.06
C SER A 10 1.03 -8.97 -13.00
N ALA A 11 1.84 -7.91 -12.97
CA ALA A 11 1.36 -6.53 -13.03
C ALA A 11 0.62 -6.24 -14.35
N ALA A 12 1.13 -6.74 -15.48
CA ALA A 12 0.47 -6.59 -16.78
C ALA A 12 -0.88 -7.30 -16.82
N LEU A 13 -0.97 -8.53 -16.30
CA LEU A 13 -2.26 -9.24 -16.17
C LEU A 13 -3.25 -8.47 -15.30
N ALA A 14 -2.79 -7.97 -14.15
CA ALA A 14 -3.63 -7.21 -13.23
C ALA A 14 -4.10 -5.87 -13.84
N ALA A 15 -3.23 -5.18 -14.58
CA ALA A 15 -3.56 -3.93 -15.26
C ALA A 15 -4.56 -4.13 -16.41
N ALA A 16 -4.48 -5.28 -17.09
CA ALA A 16 -5.42 -5.66 -18.15
C ALA A 16 -6.70 -6.33 -17.60
N GLU A 17 -6.82 -6.49 -16.28
CA GLU A 17 -7.93 -7.18 -15.61
C GLU A 17 -8.18 -8.60 -16.17
N LEU A 18 -7.12 -9.27 -16.64
CA LEU A 18 -7.20 -10.58 -17.26
C LEU A 18 -7.25 -11.67 -16.20
N TRP A 19 -8.42 -12.29 -16.06
CA TRP A 19 -8.63 -13.41 -15.15
C TRP A 19 -8.34 -14.75 -15.85
N LEU A 20 -7.12 -15.26 -15.67
CA LEU A 20 -6.63 -16.51 -16.26
C LEU A 20 -6.18 -17.48 -15.16
N PRO A 21 -7.05 -18.38 -14.66
CA PRO A 21 -6.78 -19.17 -13.46
C PRO A 21 -5.50 -20.00 -13.52
N VAL A 22 -5.26 -20.66 -14.64
CA VAL A 22 -4.06 -21.50 -14.83
C VAL A 22 -2.79 -20.65 -14.76
N ALA A 23 -2.82 -19.45 -15.35
CA ALA A 23 -1.67 -18.54 -15.27
C ALA A 23 -1.48 -18.00 -13.84
N LEU A 24 -2.57 -17.70 -13.11
CA LEU A 24 -2.51 -17.22 -11.73
C LEU A 24 -1.99 -18.29 -10.76
N GLU A 25 -2.37 -19.54 -10.98
CA GLU A 25 -1.85 -20.70 -10.25
C GLU A 25 -0.35 -20.86 -10.50
N GLN A 26 0.08 -20.85 -11.76
CA GLN A 26 1.51 -20.90 -12.11
C GLN A 26 2.31 -19.74 -11.52
N ILE A 27 1.78 -18.51 -11.58
CA ILE A 27 2.40 -17.33 -10.97
C ILE A 27 2.52 -17.51 -9.46
N SER A 28 1.48 -18.04 -8.83
CA SER A 28 1.46 -18.31 -7.39
C SER A 28 2.55 -19.32 -7.01
N ASP A 29 2.60 -20.44 -7.71
CA ASP A 29 3.59 -21.50 -7.44
C ASP A 29 5.01 -20.98 -7.67
N GLU A 30 5.25 -20.28 -8.79
CA GLU A 30 6.57 -19.73 -9.11
C GLU A 30 6.99 -18.61 -8.14
N ALA A 31 6.04 -17.81 -7.62
CA ALA A 31 6.32 -16.79 -6.60
C ALA A 31 6.70 -17.42 -5.25
N ALA A 32 6.02 -18.51 -4.87
CA ALA A 32 6.31 -19.24 -3.64
C ALA A 32 7.67 -19.94 -3.69
N GLU A 33 7.97 -20.63 -4.81
CA GLU A 33 9.25 -21.31 -5.02
C GLU A 33 10.42 -20.33 -4.96
N LYS A 34 10.24 -19.11 -5.49
CA LYS A 34 11.32 -18.11 -5.64
C LYS A 34 11.36 -17.07 -4.53
N LEU A 35 10.53 -17.19 -3.50
CA LEU A 35 10.32 -16.15 -2.48
C LEU A 35 11.63 -15.61 -1.90
N SER A 36 12.59 -16.48 -1.61
CA SER A 36 13.89 -16.12 -1.02
C SER A 36 14.76 -15.24 -1.93
N PHE A 37 14.55 -15.33 -3.25
CA PHE A 37 15.28 -14.58 -4.28
C PHE A 37 14.55 -13.32 -4.75
N LEU A 38 13.28 -13.15 -4.38
CA LEU A 38 12.51 -11.97 -4.73
C LEU A 38 13.02 -10.74 -3.98
N ARG A 39 13.20 -9.64 -4.70
CA ARG A 39 13.41 -8.33 -4.08
C ARG A 39 12.10 -7.88 -3.45
N VAL A 40 12.18 -7.07 -2.40
CA VAL A 40 11.00 -6.49 -1.72
C VAL A 40 10.04 -5.81 -2.69
N ALA A 41 10.56 -5.08 -3.68
CA ALA A 41 9.75 -4.43 -4.70
C ALA A 41 8.99 -5.44 -5.58
N ASP A 42 9.64 -6.54 -5.98
CA ASP A 42 9.01 -7.58 -6.79
C ASP A 42 7.93 -8.32 -5.98
N SER A 43 8.19 -8.62 -4.70
CA SER A 43 7.20 -9.20 -3.79
C SER A 43 5.97 -8.30 -3.59
N LEU A 44 6.19 -6.98 -3.46
CA LEU A 44 5.11 -6.00 -3.34
C LEU A 44 4.23 -5.98 -4.59
N VAL A 45 4.86 -5.94 -5.77
CA VAL A 45 4.16 -5.94 -7.06
C VAL A 45 3.34 -7.22 -7.24
N LEU A 46 3.93 -8.37 -6.92
CA LEU A 46 3.22 -9.66 -6.99
C LEU A 46 2.01 -9.70 -6.06
N LEU A 47 2.18 -9.32 -4.79
CA LEU A 47 1.07 -9.29 -3.85
C LEU A 47 -0.03 -8.33 -4.30
N ALA A 48 0.34 -7.14 -4.80
CA ALA A 48 -0.61 -6.16 -5.31
C ALA A 48 -1.38 -6.66 -6.55
N ALA A 49 -0.70 -7.35 -7.47
CA ALA A 49 -1.30 -7.94 -8.66
C ALA A 49 -2.30 -9.05 -8.30
N LEU A 50 -1.90 -9.99 -7.43
CA LEU A 50 -2.77 -11.05 -6.94
C LEU A 50 -3.99 -10.49 -6.20
N ALA A 51 -3.79 -9.46 -5.36
CA ALA A 51 -4.88 -8.78 -4.67
C ALA A 51 -5.84 -8.06 -5.62
N GLN A 52 -5.33 -7.40 -6.67
CA GLN A 52 -6.17 -6.75 -7.68
C GLN A 52 -7.05 -7.76 -8.43
N LEU A 53 -6.49 -8.93 -8.75
CA LEU A 53 -7.23 -10.04 -9.38
C LEU A 53 -8.00 -10.92 -8.38
N ARG A 54 -7.97 -10.55 -7.08
CA ARG A 54 -8.62 -11.25 -5.96
C ARG A 54 -8.21 -12.72 -5.84
N TRP A 55 -6.98 -13.06 -6.25
CA TRP A 55 -6.40 -14.38 -6.12
C TRP A 55 -5.83 -14.58 -4.72
N ASP A 56 -6.61 -15.20 -3.83
CA ASP A 56 -6.21 -15.56 -2.47
C ASP A 56 -6.15 -17.07 -2.30
N ARG A 57 -5.26 -17.72 -3.05
CA ARG A 57 -4.94 -19.13 -2.88
C ARG A 57 -3.52 -19.29 -2.34
N PRO A 58 -3.29 -20.21 -1.39
CA PRO A 58 -1.94 -20.63 -1.03
C PRO A 58 -1.21 -21.20 -2.27
N PRO A 59 0.13 -21.21 -2.27
CA PRO A 59 1.00 -20.74 -1.17
C PRO A 59 1.45 -19.28 -1.28
N ALA A 60 1.34 -18.61 -2.44
CA ALA A 60 2.00 -17.32 -2.68
C ALA A 60 1.55 -16.20 -1.75
N THR A 61 0.25 -15.97 -1.63
CA THR A 61 -0.31 -14.83 -0.91
C THR A 61 0.17 -14.74 0.55
N PRO A 62 0.04 -15.79 1.39
CA PRO A 62 0.55 -15.75 2.76
C PRO A 62 2.08 -15.65 2.84
N MET A 63 2.81 -16.27 1.90
CA MET A 63 4.28 -16.21 1.85
C MET A 63 4.79 -14.81 1.51
N LEU A 64 4.19 -14.16 0.50
CA LEU A 64 4.49 -12.78 0.12
C LEU A 64 4.14 -11.80 1.25
N ALA A 65 3.00 -12.01 1.91
CA ALA A 65 2.59 -11.19 3.05
C ALA A 65 3.60 -11.30 4.21
N SER A 66 3.98 -12.53 4.58
CA SER A 66 4.97 -12.80 5.63
C SER A 66 6.33 -12.20 5.28
N ARG A 67 6.78 -12.36 4.03
CA ARG A 67 8.03 -11.77 3.55
C ARG A 67 8.02 -10.24 3.67
N LEU A 68 6.94 -9.58 3.27
CA LEU A 68 6.82 -8.12 3.40
C LEU A 68 6.77 -7.68 4.88
N ALA A 69 6.16 -8.48 5.75
CA ALA A 69 6.14 -8.23 7.19
C ALA A 69 7.56 -8.27 7.81
N GLU A 70 8.43 -9.19 7.37
CA GLU A 70 9.84 -9.23 7.79
C GLU A 70 10.60 -7.93 7.45
N PHE A 71 10.24 -7.30 6.33
CA PHE A 71 10.84 -6.03 5.89
C PHE A 71 10.08 -4.80 6.38
N ALA A 72 8.95 -4.95 7.07
CA ALA A 72 8.04 -3.85 7.40
C ALA A 72 8.74 -2.60 8.00
N PRO A 73 9.70 -2.71 8.95
CA PRO A 73 10.39 -1.55 9.51
C PRO A 73 11.23 -0.74 8.51
N LYS A 74 11.56 -1.34 7.36
CA LYS A 74 12.38 -0.75 6.28
C LYS A 74 11.54 -0.29 5.10
N LEU A 75 10.24 -0.58 5.09
CA LEU A 75 9.34 -0.17 4.01
C LEU A 75 9.07 1.34 4.08
N THR A 76 8.99 1.95 2.90
CA THR A 76 8.53 3.34 2.75
C THR A 76 7.02 3.46 2.98
N ALA A 77 6.52 4.67 3.22
CA ALA A 77 5.08 4.92 3.40
C ALA A 77 4.23 4.41 2.23
N VAL A 78 4.70 4.57 0.98
CA VAL A 78 3.97 4.07 -0.20
C VAL A 78 3.97 2.55 -0.24
N GLN A 79 5.07 1.88 0.11
CA GLN A 79 5.16 0.43 0.12
C GLN A 79 4.26 -0.17 1.21
N LEU A 80 4.22 0.44 2.40
CA LEU A 80 3.27 0.05 3.45
C LEU A 80 1.82 0.23 3.00
N GLY A 81 1.48 1.36 2.38
CA GLY A 81 0.16 1.62 1.84
C GLY A 81 -0.28 0.58 0.81
N VAL A 82 0.59 0.29 -0.17
CA VAL A 82 0.34 -0.72 -1.20
C VAL A 82 0.18 -2.12 -0.58
N ALA A 83 1.07 -2.51 0.33
CA ALA A 83 1.00 -3.83 0.98
C ALA A 83 -0.30 -3.99 1.79
N LEU A 84 -0.62 -3.02 2.65
CA LEU A 84 -1.84 -3.04 3.46
C LEU A 84 -3.11 -3.05 2.59
N ARG A 85 -3.13 -2.27 1.51
CA ARG A 85 -4.25 -2.28 0.56
C ARG A 85 -4.37 -3.58 -0.21
N ALA A 86 -3.26 -4.22 -0.56
CA ALA A 86 -3.28 -5.52 -1.20
C ALA A 86 -3.88 -6.57 -0.25
N LEU A 87 -3.42 -6.61 1.00
CA LEU A 87 -3.95 -7.53 2.02
C LEU A 87 -5.44 -7.33 2.30
N SER A 88 -5.91 -6.09 2.25
CA SER A 88 -7.31 -5.75 2.52
C SER A 88 -8.28 -6.14 1.41
N ARG A 89 -7.77 -6.38 0.19
CA ARG A 89 -8.56 -6.78 -0.99
C ARG A 89 -8.67 -8.29 -1.18
N LEU A 90 -7.82 -9.06 -0.49
CA LEU A 90 -7.78 -10.51 -0.62
C LEU A 90 -8.94 -11.17 0.16
N PRO A 91 -9.67 -12.14 -0.44
CA PRO A 91 -10.68 -12.98 0.24
C PRO A 91 -10.17 -13.59 1.55
N LEU A 92 -11.00 -14.10 2.47
CA LEU A 92 -10.55 -14.54 3.81
C LEU A 92 -9.90 -15.94 3.89
N ALA A 93 -9.60 -16.60 2.77
CA ALA A 93 -9.23 -18.02 2.78
C ALA A 93 -7.90 -18.31 3.52
N ALA A 94 -6.99 -17.33 3.59
CA ALA A 94 -5.72 -17.41 4.34
C ALA A 94 -5.67 -16.49 5.59
N ALA A 95 -6.79 -16.35 6.32
CA ALA A 95 -6.96 -15.34 7.37
C ALA A 95 -5.94 -15.38 8.53
N CYS A 96 -5.43 -16.56 8.92
CA CYS A 96 -4.60 -16.69 10.13
C CYS A 96 -3.18 -16.09 9.95
N GLU A 97 -2.44 -16.53 8.93
CA GLU A 97 -1.09 -16.04 8.62
C GLU A 97 -1.11 -14.59 8.12
N ARG A 98 -2.17 -14.21 7.39
CA ARG A 98 -2.40 -12.82 7.00
C ARG A 98 -2.61 -11.90 8.19
N GLY A 99 -3.30 -12.36 9.22
CA GLY A 99 -3.53 -11.58 10.44
C GLY A 99 -2.22 -11.19 11.13
N ALA A 100 -1.23 -12.08 11.16
CA ALA A 100 0.10 -11.78 11.70
C ALA A 100 0.84 -10.75 10.81
N ALA A 101 0.92 -11.00 9.50
CA ALA A 101 1.59 -10.08 8.57
C ALA A 101 0.95 -8.69 8.54
N GLN A 102 -0.38 -8.59 8.53
CA GLN A 102 -1.11 -7.33 8.59
C GLN A 102 -0.82 -6.57 9.89
N ARG A 103 -0.80 -7.25 11.05
CA ARG A 103 -0.44 -6.60 12.32
C ARG A 103 0.97 -6.05 12.30
N SER A 104 1.95 -6.81 11.81
CA SER A 104 3.34 -6.34 11.69
C SER A 104 3.47 -5.13 10.75
N LEU A 105 2.76 -5.13 9.62
CA LEU A 105 2.73 -3.99 8.70
C LEU A 105 2.07 -2.76 9.34
N LEU A 106 0.95 -2.93 10.06
CA LEU A 106 0.29 -1.85 10.80
C LEU A 106 1.19 -1.26 11.89
N GLN A 107 1.92 -2.11 12.63
CA GLN A 107 2.89 -1.66 13.61
C GLN A 107 4.01 -0.82 12.97
N ALA A 108 4.49 -1.21 11.78
CA ALA A 108 5.50 -0.44 11.06
C ALA A 108 5.00 0.95 10.60
N VAL A 109 3.69 1.15 10.42
CA VAL A 109 3.13 2.48 10.11
C VAL A 109 3.40 3.48 11.24
N ALA A 110 3.49 3.02 12.50
CA ALA A 110 3.78 3.91 13.63
C ALA A 110 5.20 4.50 13.59
N THR A 111 6.15 3.78 12.99
CA THR A 111 7.57 4.14 12.96
C THR A 111 8.06 4.56 11.58
N VAL A 112 7.22 4.44 10.54
CA VAL A 112 7.59 4.81 9.18
C VAL A 112 8.00 6.28 9.09
N ARG A 113 9.01 6.55 8.27
CA ARG A 113 9.36 7.92 7.89
C ARG A 113 8.27 8.50 7.00
N LEU A 114 7.65 9.60 7.42
CA LEU A 114 6.60 10.22 6.63
C LEU A 114 7.22 11.12 5.54
N PRO A 115 6.71 11.06 4.30
CA PRO A 115 7.08 12.00 3.25
C PRO A 115 6.83 13.45 3.67
N GLY A 116 7.57 14.43 3.14
CA GLY A 116 7.34 15.84 3.46
C GLY A 116 7.72 16.33 4.87
N GLU A 117 8.25 15.47 5.76
CA GLU A 117 8.66 15.86 7.14
C GLU A 117 9.65 17.04 7.21
N ARG A 118 10.37 17.34 6.12
CA ARG A 118 11.41 18.38 6.07
C ARG A 118 11.19 19.43 4.99
N SER A 119 10.12 19.33 4.20
CA SER A 119 9.96 20.17 3.02
C SER A 119 8.48 20.44 2.75
N ALA A 120 8.06 21.67 3.05
CA ALA A 120 6.86 22.25 2.45
C ALA A 120 7.29 23.03 1.18
N PRO A 121 6.50 23.00 0.10
CA PRO A 121 5.20 22.34 -0.06
C PRO A 121 5.31 20.82 -0.27
N LEU A 122 4.23 20.09 0.07
CA LEU A 122 4.12 18.65 -0.18
C LEU A 122 4.11 18.39 -1.70
N GLY A 123 5.07 17.62 -2.20
CA GLY A 123 5.14 17.26 -3.61
C GLY A 123 4.05 16.26 -4.01
N ALA A 124 3.75 16.17 -5.32
CA ALA A 124 2.72 15.27 -5.83
C ALA A 124 2.94 13.79 -5.48
N ALA A 125 4.20 13.32 -5.54
CA ALA A 125 4.56 11.96 -5.18
C ALA A 125 4.36 11.68 -3.67
N ASP A 126 4.74 12.64 -2.82
CA ASP A 126 4.59 12.54 -1.37
C ASP A 126 3.09 12.54 -0.98
N ALA A 127 2.30 13.41 -1.62
CA ALA A 127 0.85 13.44 -1.46
C ALA A 127 0.20 12.12 -1.89
N ALA A 128 0.61 11.55 -3.02
CA ALA A 128 0.12 10.26 -3.49
C ALA A 128 0.49 9.12 -2.53
N ALA A 129 1.73 9.09 -2.04
CA ALA A 129 2.21 8.08 -1.10
C ALA A 129 1.43 8.12 0.23
N LEU A 130 1.23 9.31 0.80
CA LEU A 130 0.43 9.50 2.00
C LEU A 130 -1.04 9.13 1.76
N ALA A 131 -1.60 9.50 0.60
CA ALA A 131 -2.99 9.20 0.26
C ALA A 131 -3.22 7.69 0.13
N GLU A 132 -2.26 6.97 -0.42
CA GLU A 132 -2.28 5.51 -0.52
C GLU A 132 -2.27 4.87 0.88
N LEU A 133 -1.36 5.31 1.76
CA LEU A 133 -1.28 4.83 3.14
C LEU A 133 -2.57 5.12 3.92
N CYS A 134 -3.08 6.35 3.87
CA CYS A 134 -4.31 6.73 4.57
C CYS A 134 -5.52 5.97 4.04
N GLY A 135 -5.60 5.78 2.72
CA GLY A 135 -6.65 4.96 2.09
C GLY A 135 -6.62 3.51 2.57
N ALA A 136 -5.43 2.92 2.69
CA ALA A 136 -5.26 1.57 3.20
C ALA A 136 -5.72 1.43 4.66
N LEU A 137 -5.33 2.37 5.54
CA LEU A 137 -5.75 2.40 6.95
C LEU A 137 -7.28 2.51 7.09
N ARG A 138 -7.91 3.42 6.35
CA ARG A 138 -9.38 3.59 6.36
C ARG A 138 -10.09 2.32 5.90
N HIS A 139 -9.61 1.69 4.82
CA HIS A 139 -10.23 0.46 4.31
C HIS A 139 -10.13 -0.70 5.32
N LEU A 140 -9.01 -0.77 6.04
CA LEU A 140 -8.79 -1.75 7.12
C LEU A 140 -9.47 -1.36 8.43
N ARG A 141 -10.09 -0.18 8.53
CA ARG A 141 -10.60 0.41 9.78
C ARG A 141 -9.54 0.41 10.90
N ALA A 142 -8.28 0.60 10.52
CA ALA A 142 -7.17 0.67 11.46
C ALA A 142 -7.06 2.10 12.01
N GLU A 143 -6.78 2.21 13.31
CA GLU A 143 -6.53 3.51 13.95
C GLU A 143 -5.24 4.12 13.38
N PRO A 144 -5.27 5.38 12.92
CA PRO A 144 -4.08 6.03 12.41
C PRO A 144 -3.09 6.32 13.56
N PRO A 145 -1.78 6.14 13.36
CA PRO A 145 -0.81 6.54 14.38
C PRO A 145 -0.86 8.04 14.67
N PRO A 146 -0.74 8.49 15.93
CA PRO A 146 -0.80 9.91 16.30
C PRO A 146 0.18 10.80 15.50
N ARG A 147 1.37 10.27 15.18
CA ARG A 147 2.38 10.96 14.37
C ARG A 147 1.87 11.26 12.95
N LEU A 148 1.13 10.34 12.34
CA LEU A 148 0.54 10.54 11.01
C LEU A 148 -0.55 11.62 11.07
N VAL A 149 -1.42 11.57 12.09
CA VAL A 149 -2.47 12.58 12.28
C VAL A 149 -1.88 13.98 12.45
N ALA A 150 -0.88 14.11 13.34
CA ALA A 150 -0.18 15.38 13.57
C ALA A 150 0.52 15.89 12.30
N HIS A 151 1.15 15.00 11.55
CA HIS A 151 1.81 15.36 10.29
C HIS A 151 0.81 15.89 9.25
N LEU A 152 -0.31 15.20 9.05
CA LEU A 152 -1.36 15.65 8.12
C LEU A 152 -1.94 17.01 8.53
N ALA A 153 -2.19 17.21 9.83
CA ALA A 153 -2.68 18.49 10.36
C ALA A 153 -1.69 19.65 10.11
N ALA A 154 -0.39 19.37 10.11
CA ALA A 154 0.65 20.37 9.85
C ALA A 154 0.79 20.72 8.35
N VAL A 155 0.71 19.73 7.44
CA VAL A 155 1.03 19.94 6.02
C VAL A 155 -0.18 20.35 5.16
N LEU A 156 -1.39 19.91 5.52
CA LEU A 156 -2.59 20.12 4.69
C LEU A 156 -3.07 21.57 4.57
N PRO A 157 -3.00 22.42 5.62
CA PRO A 157 -3.47 23.81 5.49
C PRO A 157 -2.72 24.60 4.42
N ALA A 158 -1.40 24.43 4.33
CA ALA A 158 -0.58 25.09 3.32
C ALA A 158 -0.76 24.45 1.93
N ALA A 159 -0.75 23.11 1.86
CA ALA A 159 -0.84 22.38 0.60
C ALA A 159 -2.22 22.49 -0.09
N SER A 160 -3.30 22.64 0.69
CA SER A 160 -4.68 22.66 0.18
C SER A 160 -5.26 24.07 0.03
N SER A 161 -4.43 25.12 0.11
CA SER A 161 -4.90 26.49 -0.07
C SER A 161 -5.52 26.70 -1.45
N ALA A 162 -6.57 27.52 -1.54
CA ALA A 162 -7.27 27.76 -2.81
C ALA A 162 -6.37 28.36 -3.90
N ALA A 163 -5.30 29.06 -3.51
CA ALA A 163 -4.28 29.57 -4.43
C ALA A 163 -3.37 28.45 -4.94
N ALA A 164 -2.87 27.58 -4.05
CA ALA A 164 -2.05 26.44 -4.43
C ALA A 164 -2.82 25.46 -5.33
N MET A 165 -4.08 25.14 -4.99
CA MET A 165 -4.88 24.16 -5.73
C MET A 165 -5.13 24.55 -7.20
N ARG A 166 -5.17 25.84 -7.54
CA ARG A 166 -5.44 26.28 -8.93
C ARG A 166 -4.31 25.95 -9.90
N THR A 167 -3.08 25.86 -9.42
CA THR A 167 -1.89 25.62 -10.25
C THR A 167 -1.48 24.15 -10.27
N LEU A 168 -2.13 23.30 -9.47
CA LEU A 168 -1.81 21.89 -9.36
C LEU A 168 -2.50 21.03 -10.43
N GLU A 169 -1.77 20.04 -10.90
CA GLU A 169 -2.30 18.95 -11.72
C GLU A 169 -3.47 18.23 -11.04
N ARG A 170 -4.35 17.64 -11.85
CA ARG A 170 -5.57 16.97 -11.38
C ARG A 170 -5.29 15.87 -10.36
N ASP A 171 -4.26 15.05 -10.60
CA ASP A 171 -3.96 13.91 -9.73
C ASP A 171 -3.38 14.34 -8.40
N HIS A 172 -2.54 15.38 -8.38
CA HIS A 172 -2.05 15.97 -7.14
C HIS A 172 -3.22 16.53 -6.30
N ARG A 173 -4.13 17.28 -6.92
CA ARG A 173 -5.34 17.77 -6.24
C ARG A 173 -6.19 16.63 -5.67
N ARG A 174 -6.35 15.53 -6.41
CA ARG A 174 -7.10 14.35 -5.97
C ARG A 174 -6.44 13.69 -4.76
N ALA A 175 -5.11 13.61 -4.74
CA ALA A 175 -4.37 13.08 -3.60
C ALA A 175 -4.56 13.96 -2.35
N LEU A 176 -4.42 15.29 -2.48
CA LEU A 176 -4.64 16.23 -1.39
C LEU A 176 -6.07 16.19 -0.84
N ALA A 177 -7.08 16.07 -1.72
CA ALA A 177 -8.47 15.92 -1.30
C ALA A 177 -8.69 14.66 -0.45
N LYS A 178 -8.12 13.51 -0.85
CA LYS A 178 -8.19 12.26 -0.07
C LYS A 178 -7.54 12.41 1.32
N LEU A 179 -6.43 13.14 1.39
CA LEU A 179 -5.73 13.41 2.64
C LEU A 179 -6.55 14.33 3.56
N ALA A 180 -7.17 15.37 3.00
CA ALA A 180 -8.06 16.25 3.74
C ALA A 180 -9.28 15.50 4.29
N ASP A 181 -9.87 14.59 3.51
CA ASP A 181 -10.95 13.72 3.97
C ASP A 181 -10.50 12.83 5.12
N ALA A 182 -9.35 12.15 5.00
CA ALA A 182 -8.81 11.31 6.05
C ALA A 182 -8.51 12.11 7.34
N SER A 183 -7.92 13.30 7.20
CA SER A 183 -7.61 14.17 8.34
C SER A 183 -8.85 14.64 9.07
N ARG A 184 -9.92 15.00 8.34
CA ARG A 184 -11.21 15.38 8.95
C ARG A 184 -11.89 14.22 9.68
N GLU A 185 -11.90 13.04 9.05
CA GLU A 185 -12.47 11.82 9.63
C GLU A 185 -11.81 11.53 10.99
N TRP A 186 -10.48 11.54 11.04
CA TRP A 186 -9.73 11.21 12.26
C TRP A 186 -9.73 12.33 13.32
N ALA A 187 -9.93 13.59 12.92
CA ALA A 187 -10.10 14.68 13.88
C ALA A 187 -11.43 14.59 14.65
N GLY A 188 -12.45 13.95 14.07
CA GLY A 188 -13.77 13.73 14.69
C GLY A 188 -13.86 12.47 15.55
N VAL A 189 -12.87 11.59 15.50
CA VAL A 189 -12.75 10.43 16.39
C VAL A 189 -12.03 10.88 17.66
N ARG A 190 -12.79 11.34 18.66
CA ARG A 190 -12.30 11.67 20.01
C ARG A 190 -13.16 10.97 21.05
#